data_AF-A0A1A9VH94-F1
#
_entry.id   AF-A0A1A9VH94-F1
#
_cell.length_a   1.000
_cell.length_b   1.000
_cell.length_c   1.000
_cell.angle_alpha   90.00
_cell.angle_beta   90.00
_cell.angle_gamma   90.00
#
_symmetry.space_group_name_H-M   'P 1'
#
loop_
_entity.id
_entity.type
_entity.pdbx_description
1 polymer ?
#
loop_
_entity_poly.entity_id
_entity_poly.type
_entity_poly.pdbx_seq_one_letter_code
_entity_poly.pdbx_strand_id
1 'polypeptide(L)'
;MRRAEFLIIVGILVVMHPVRFVVSETSPTLVSLQFGFETENGQQRSEHIKYDQNALLSGSNKEMKTKPLEYRGDYSFTSDDGYQYVVKYKANENGFQPYVTAHKIAKN
;
A
#
# COMPACT_ATOMS: atom_id res chain seq x y z
N MET A 1 -6.67 30.01 -49.73
CA MET A 1 -7.29 29.35 -48.55
C MET A 1 -6.20 28.59 -47.80
N ARG A 2 -5.81 29.02 -46.59
CA ARG A 2 -4.83 28.31 -45.75
C ARG A 2 -5.60 27.70 -44.57
N ARG A 3 -5.50 26.38 -44.41
CA ARG A 3 -6.13 25.62 -43.33
C ARG A 3 -5.28 25.79 -42.07
N ALA A 4 -5.90 26.27 -40.98
CA ALA A 4 -5.27 26.33 -39.67
C ALA A 4 -5.60 25.03 -38.92
N GLU A 5 -4.58 24.23 -38.60
CA GLU A 5 -4.73 23.06 -37.74
C GLU A 5 -4.51 23.49 -36.28
N PHE A 6 -5.53 23.32 -35.45
CA PHE A 6 -5.42 23.51 -34.00
C PHE A 6 -4.86 22.23 -33.38
N LEU A 7 -3.59 22.26 -33.00
CA LEU A 7 -2.98 21.25 -32.14
C LEU A 7 -3.56 21.39 -30.73
N ILE A 8 -4.43 20.45 -30.33
CA ILE A 8 -4.89 20.32 -28.95
C ILE A 8 -3.78 19.62 -28.16
N ILE A 9 -3.01 20.39 -27.39
CA ILE A 9 -2.09 19.83 -26.39
C ILE A 9 -2.93 19.43 -25.19
N VAL A 10 -3.21 18.12 -25.06
CA VAL A 10 -3.81 17.55 -23.85
C VAL A 10 -2.72 17.52 -22.78
N GLY A 11 -2.75 18.50 -21.88
CA GLY A 11 -1.92 18.49 -20.68
C GLY A 11 -2.37 17.37 -19.76
N ILE A 12 -1.55 16.31 -19.64
CA ILE A 12 -1.76 15.27 -18.62
C ILE A 12 -1.41 15.90 -17.28
N LEU A 13 -2.42 16.19 -16.46
CA LEU A 13 -2.24 16.61 -15.07
C LEU A 13 -1.90 15.35 -14.25
N VAL A 14 -0.62 15.13 -13.98
CA VAL A 14 -0.18 14.07 -13.06
C VAL A 14 -0.36 14.58 -11.63
N VAL A 15 -1.47 14.21 -10.99
CA VAL A 15 -1.71 14.52 -9.58
C VAL A 15 -0.94 13.53 -8.71
N MET A 16 0.25 13.92 -8.26
CA MET A 16 1.02 13.13 -7.29
C MET A 16 0.32 13.17 -5.92
N HIS A 17 -0.17 12.01 -5.46
CA HIS A 17 -0.72 11.85 -4.12
C HIS A 17 0.40 11.62 -3.10
N PRO A 18 0.25 12.13 -1.87
CA PRO A 18 1.26 11.95 -0.83
C PRO A 18 1.29 10.47 -0.38
N VAL A 19 2.38 9.78 -0.69
CA VAL A 19 2.70 8.49 -0.07
C VAL A 19 3.19 8.79 1.35
N ARG A 20 2.51 8.22 2.35
CA ARG A 20 3.00 8.22 3.73
C ARG A 20 4.00 7.10 3.87
N PHE A 21 5.19 7.41 4.34
CA PHE A 21 6.24 6.43 4.58
C PHE A 21 6.94 6.78 5.90
N VAL A 22 7.04 5.79 6.78
CA VAL A 22 7.67 5.93 8.10
C VAL A 22 8.47 4.66 8.36
N VAL A 23 9.75 4.81 8.70
CA VAL A 23 10.56 3.75 9.29
C VAL A 23 10.80 4.13 10.75
N SER A 24 10.57 3.21 11.68
CA SER A 24 10.69 3.47 13.11
C SER A 24 11.24 2.24 13.83
N GLU A 25 12.20 2.47 14.73
CA GLU A 25 12.68 1.47 15.68
C GLU A 25 11.68 1.34 16.82
N THR A 26 11.09 0.16 16.96
CA THR A 26 10.04 -0.10 17.97
C THR A 26 10.59 -0.74 19.24
N SER A 27 11.80 -1.30 19.16
CA SER A 27 12.57 -1.95 20.23
C SER A 27 14.03 -2.02 19.77
N PRO A 28 15.03 -2.13 20.67
CA PRO A 28 16.44 -2.36 20.31
C PRO A 28 16.71 -3.59 19.43
N THR A 29 15.70 -4.43 19.15
CA THR A 29 15.79 -5.58 18.25
C THR A 29 14.75 -5.56 17.14
N LEU A 30 13.85 -4.56 17.07
CA LEU A 30 12.74 -4.56 16.13
C LEU A 30 12.66 -3.26 15.34
N VAL A 31 12.73 -3.40 14.02
CA VAL A 31 12.51 -2.32 13.07
C VAL A 31 11.12 -2.47 12.46
N SER A 32 10.36 -1.39 12.43
CA SER A 32 9.07 -1.31 11.75
C SER A 32 9.17 -0.43 10.50
N LEU A 33 8.59 -0.92 9.41
CA LEU A 33 8.34 -0.18 8.19
C LEU A 33 6.84 0.02 8.06
N GLN A 34 6.41 1.26 7.87
CA GLN A 34 5.02 1.63 7.67
C GLN A 34 4.90 2.47 6.42
N PHE A 35 3.96 2.14 5.54
CA PHE A 35 3.64 3.00 4.42
C PHE A 35 2.16 2.92 4.06
N GLY A 36 1.67 3.93 3.38
CA GLY A 36 0.32 3.95 2.89
C GLY A 36 0.09 5.04 1.85
N PHE A 37 -0.97 4.87 1.08
CA PHE A 37 -1.38 5.82 0.06
C PHE A 37 -2.88 5.74 -0.17
N GLU A 38 -3.39 6.79 -0.80
CA GLU A 38 -4.75 6.90 -1.28
C GLU A 38 -4.72 7.47 -2.69
N THR A 39 -5.58 6.96 -3.56
CA THR A 39 -5.71 7.37 -4.96
C THR A 39 -6.98 8.18 -5.17
N GLU A 40 -7.06 8.95 -6.26
CA GLU A 40 -8.23 9.78 -6.59
C GLU A 40 -9.53 8.98 -6.74
N ASN A 41 -9.42 7.75 -7.23
CA ASN A 41 -10.56 6.86 -7.37
C ASN A 41 -10.95 6.16 -6.05
N GLY A 42 -10.45 6.64 -4.91
CA GLY A 42 -10.84 6.19 -3.56
C GLY A 42 -10.26 4.84 -3.15
N GLN A 43 -9.22 4.34 -3.85
CA GLN A 43 -8.49 3.17 -3.39
C GLN A 43 -7.52 3.59 -2.29
N GLN A 44 -7.44 2.80 -1.24
CA GLN A 44 -6.55 3.07 -0.12
C GLN A 44 -5.72 1.82 0.19
N ARG A 45 -4.50 2.03 0.67
CA ARG A 45 -3.64 0.97 1.18
C ARG A 45 -2.82 1.45 2.36
N SER A 46 -2.72 0.60 3.38
CA SER A 46 -1.84 0.79 4.54
C SER A 46 -1.09 -0.51 4.83
N GLU A 47 0.19 -0.38 5.16
CA GLU A 47 1.11 -1.49 5.40
C GLU A 47 1.95 -1.21 6.62
N HIS A 48 2.12 -2.24 7.45
CA HIS A 48 2.91 -2.25 8.67
C HIS A 48 3.70 -3.56 8.73
N ILE A 49 5.00 -3.47 8.54
CA ILE A 49 5.90 -4.62 8.44
C ILE A 49 6.91 -4.56 9.59
N LYS A 50 7.12 -5.67 10.29
CA LYS A 50 8.09 -5.77 11.39
C LYS A 50 9.22 -6.72 11.02
N TYR A 51 10.44 -6.27 11.25
CA TYR A 51 11.69 -6.99 11.02
C TYR A 51 12.44 -7.17 12.34
N ASP A 52 13.21 -8.25 12.44
CA ASP A 52 14.27 -8.38 13.43
C ASP A 52 15.48 -7.55 12.97
N GLN A 53 15.93 -6.61 13.80
CA GLN A 53 17.08 -5.74 13.53
C GLN A 53 18.37 -6.55 13.34
N ASN A 54 18.55 -7.65 14.07
CA ASN A 54 19.73 -8.50 13.95
C ASN A 54 19.79 -9.21 12.59
N ALA A 55 18.63 -9.48 12.00
CA ALA A 55 18.50 -10.05 10.67
C ALA A 55 18.73 -9.00 9.55
N LEU A 56 18.71 -7.70 9.86
CA LEU A 56 19.09 -6.61 8.94
C LEU A 56 20.59 -6.31 9.00
N LEU A 57 21.23 -6.49 10.17
CA LEU A 57 22.64 -6.17 10.41
C LEU A 57 23.62 -7.29 10.00
N SER A 58 23.14 -8.51 9.70
CA SER A 58 23.97 -9.67 9.35
C SER A 58 24.54 -9.65 7.92
N GLY A 59 24.68 -8.47 7.32
CA GLY A 59 25.09 -8.26 5.93
C GLY A 59 26.57 -8.56 5.66
N SER A 60 26.92 -9.82 5.45
CA SER A 60 28.07 -10.19 4.62
C SER A 60 27.60 -11.05 3.45
N ASN A 61 27.46 -10.41 2.29
CA ASN A 61 27.50 -11.01 0.96
C ASN A 61 26.51 -12.16 0.61
N LYS A 62 25.34 -12.22 1.25
CA LYS A 62 24.27 -13.16 0.86
C LYS A 62 23.01 -12.36 0.61
N GLU A 63 22.40 -12.53 -0.56
CA GLU A 63 21.11 -11.94 -0.94
C GLU A 63 20.19 -11.88 0.28
N MET A 64 19.81 -10.65 0.66
CA MET A 64 19.14 -10.35 1.92
C MET A 64 17.71 -10.91 1.90
N LYS A 65 17.57 -12.22 2.16
CA LYS A 65 16.29 -12.87 2.46
C LYS A 65 15.92 -12.62 3.92
N THR A 66 15.87 -11.35 4.34
CA THR A 66 15.37 -11.01 5.67
C THR A 66 13.86 -11.18 5.65
N LYS A 67 13.39 -12.32 6.16
CA LYS A 67 11.96 -12.62 6.29
C LYS A 67 11.38 -11.74 7.42
N PRO A 68 10.30 -10.97 7.17
CA PRO A 68 9.64 -10.23 8.23
C PRO A 68 9.00 -11.14 9.26
N LEU A 69 8.98 -10.67 10.51
CA LEU A 69 8.33 -11.33 11.64
C LEU A 69 6.80 -11.26 11.51
N GLU A 70 6.30 -10.11 11.05
CA GLU A 70 4.87 -9.85 10.90
C GLU A 70 4.66 -8.87 9.73
N TYR A 71 3.72 -9.21 8.86
CA TYR A 71 3.09 -8.29 7.93
C TYR A 71 1.67 -8.01 8.41
N ARG A 72 1.29 -6.74 8.44
CA ARG A 72 -0.09 -6.31 8.60
C ARG A 72 -0.39 -5.27 7.55
N GLY A 73 -1.59 -5.32 7.01
CA GLY A 73 -2.04 -4.29 6.10
C GLY A 73 -3.53 -4.30 5.93
N ASP A 74 -3.98 -3.23 5.30
CA ASP A 74 -5.33 -3.11 4.83
C ASP A 74 -5.35 -2.40 3.48
N TYR A 75 -6.33 -2.76 2.66
CA TYR A 75 -6.64 -2.02 1.45
C TYR A 75 -8.14 -2.00 1.24
N SER A 76 -8.61 -0.95 0.57
CA SER A 76 -10.00 -0.78 0.21
C SER A 76 -10.14 -0.28 -1.21
N PHE A 77 -11.25 -0.67 -1.85
CA PHE A 77 -11.61 -0.22 -3.18
C PHE A 77 -13.13 -0.33 -3.38
N THR A 78 -13.65 0.54 -4.22
CA THR A 78 -15.01 0.44 -4.74
C THR A 78 -14.98 -0.36 -6.03
N SER A 79 -15.82 -1.38 -6.12
CA SER A 79 -16.00 -2.21 -7.30
C SER A 79 -17.20 -1.74 -8.13
N ASP A 80 -17.20 -2.07 -9.41
CA ASP A 80 -18.28 -1.74 -10.35
C ASP A 80 -19.60 -2.46 -10.02
N ASP A 81 -19.54 -3.48 -9.16
CA ASP A 81 -20.72 -4.17 -8.59
C ASP A 81 -21.50 -3.32 -7.56
N GLY A 82 -21.00 -2.12 -7.22
CA GLY A 82 -21.62 -1.21 -6.26
C GLY A 82 -21.29 -1.52 -4.79
N TYR A 83 -20.26 -2.32 -4.52
CA TYR A 83 -19.76 -2.59 -3.17
C TYR A 83 -18.40 -1.92 -2.95
N GLN A 84 -18.19 -1.44 -1.72
CA GLN A 84 -16.88 -1.16 -1.20
C GLN A 84 -16.34 -2.40 -0.50
N TYR A 85 -15.17 -2.87 -0.93
CA TYR A 85 -14.45 -3.95 -0.30
C TYR A 85 -13.38 -3.38 0.63
N VAL A 86 -13.29 -3.95 1.82
CA VAL A 86 -12.19 -3.69 2.76
C VAL A 86 -11.55 -5.02 3.10
N VAL A 87 -10.27 -5.13 2.83
CA VAL A 87 -9.46 -6.31 3.15
C VAL A 87 -8.46 -5.91 4.21
N LYS A 88 -8.46 -6.62 5.33
CA LYS A 88 -7.44 -6.54 6.37
C LYS A 88 -6.72 -7.86 6.45
N TYR A 89 -5.43 -7.84 6.72
CA TYR A 89 -4.69 -9.08 6.87
C TYR A 89 -3.56 -8.98 7.88
N LYS A 90 -3.20 -10.15 8.39
CA LYS A 90 -2.01 -10.39 9.17
C LYS A 90 -1.33 -11.65 8.65
N ALA A 91 -0.03 -11.58 8.38
CA ALA A 91 0.78 -12.74 8.04
C ALA A 91 1.96 -12.82 9.00
N ASN A 92 2.12 -13.97 9.65
CA ASN A 92 3.24 -14.23 10.56
C ASN A 92 3.53 -15.74 10.58
N GLU A 93 4.24 -16.21 11.60
CA GLU A 93 4.58 -17.64 11.77
C GLU A 93 3.36 -18.57 11.82
N ASN A 94 2.19 -18.05 12.21
CA ASN A 94 0.93 -18.80 12.25
C ASN A 94 0.19 -18.80 10.89
N GLY A 95 0.84 -18.33 9.82
CA GLY A 95 0.26 -18.25 8.48
C GLY A 95 -0.51 -16.96 8.21
N PHE A 96 -1.26 -16.98 7.10
CA PHE A 96 -2.03 -15.84 6.62
C PHE A 96 -3.44 -15.81 7.22
N GLN A 97 -3.81 -14.69 7.82
CA GLN A 97 -5.08 -14.46 8.51
C GLN A 97 -5.81 -13.27 7.85
N PRO A 98 -6.63 -13.49 6.80
CA PRO A 98 -7.39 -12.45 6.15
C PRO A 98 -8.73 -12.19 6.84
N TYR A 99 -9.20 -10.95 6.73
CA TYR A 99 -10.54 -10.53 7.08
C TYR A 99 -11.07 -9.60 5.99
N VAL A 100 -12.23 -9.94 5.42
CA VAL A 100 -12.80 -9.21 4.29
C VAL A 100 -14.22 -8.78 4.65
N THR A 101 -14.54 -7.51 4.42
CA THR A 101 -15.91 -7.01 4.45
C THR A 101 -16.28 -6.42 3.11
N ALA A 102 -17.55 -6.54 2.76
CA ALA A 102 -18.15 -5.90 1.61
C ALA A 102 -19.35 -5.07 2.08
N HIS A 103 -19.35 -3.79 1.75
CA HIS A 103 -20.40 -2.84 2.12
C HIS A 103 -21.06 -2.31 0.86
N LYS A 104 -22.38 -2.52 0.72
CA LYS A 104 -23.11 -2.00 -0.44
C LYS A 104 -23.17 -0.48 -0.37
N ILE A 105 -22.76 0.19 -1.44
CA ILE A 105 -22.83 1.63 -1.56
C ILE A 105 -24.24 1.96 -2.07
N ALA A 106 -25.05 2.63 -1.26
CA ALA A 106 -26.33 3.16 -1.72
C ALA A 106 -26.03 4.32 -2.69
N LYS A 107 -26.49 4.21 -3.95
CA LYS A 107 -26.58 5.38 -4.83
C LYS A 107 -27.75 6.23 -4.32
N ASN A 108 -27.44 7.44 -3.86
CA ASN A 108 -28.44 8.50 -3.70
C ASN A 108 -28.94 8.99 -5.06
#